data_AF-A0A963ZDV2-F1
#
_entry.id   AF-A0A963ZDV2-F1
#
_cell.length_a   1.000
_cell.length_b   1.000
_cell.length_c   1.000
_cell.angle_alpha   90.00
_cell.angle_beta   90.00
_cell.angle_gamma   90.00
#
_symmetry.space_group_name_H-M   'P 1'
#
loop_
_entity.id
_entity.type
_entity.pdbx_description
1 polymer ?
#
loop_
_entity_poly.entity_id
_entity_poly.type
_entity_poly.pdbx_seq_one_letter_code
_entity_poly.pdbx_strand_id
1 'polypeptide(L)'
;MLQKFKFLLLLYTACLLHNTFFAGNSDYSNELKSIDSISDNRESVNALIQLYDQIDKKDKSVLLEFDTRIGLKYIYLLKIDSAFIYLNEGLLISNDLGKDSIKAHLLKLKGNAYYYLGQKQEALLEYSKSKEISETNGYKEQLASVLLNMGVIKTDLKENDLAEEYLMASSAIHESLGTTKSSDYLLTNRILGTLYYNNEDYEMALPIFTKLVAQTKLLNKPDIQTSAQTFQALTLDKLNRFEEAYAIFQEVIDLQKVVNNLDTEAAVYSFYANFLEGRNRYEEALAASRKMWEIKKQLFDSELIKATTDADAKYNTTLALQEKAIAELQVAQQKNQLMLSERKQEQKNWIIFFLIVFIFLAIVIAGLLLYFRRVKLNQQMEKERINFLLMGEEKERERIAKDLHDGIVQDLTATKHRIQLELTDTTNSDDQFLNSLYKDIGTAANELRNISYQMMPLTLKEFGLQASIESLFERSIIGQNISYECDFIGFEDRLSETLEVTIYRICQELIQNAVKHSNTNSITALFRNNNELS
;
A
#
# COMPACT_ATOMS: atom_id res chain seq x y z
N MET A 1 48.64 14.93 7.96
CA MET A 1 48.94 15.46 9.30
C MET A 1 49.04 17.00 9.31
N LEU A 2 49.92 17.62 8.51
CA LEU A 2 50.09 19.09 8.45
C LEU A 2 48.81 19.87 8.06
N GLN A 3 48.05 19.38 7.08
CA GLN A 3 46.77 19.97 6.66
C GLN A 3 45.70 19.87 7.77
N LYS A 4 45.67 18.74 8.50
CA LYS A 4 44.77 18.52 9.65
C LYS A 4 45.09 19.48 10.79
N PHE A 5 46.38 19.70 11.06
CA PHE A 5 46.85 20.67 12.06
C PHE A 5 46.52 22.12 11.67
N LYS A 6 46.81 22.54 10.44
CA LYS A 6 46.44 23.87 9.92
C LYS A 6 44.91 24.09 9.94
N PHE A 7 44.14 23.06 9.63
CA PHE A 7 42.69 23.10 9.67
C PHE A 7 42.11 23.21 11.09
N LEU A 8 42.58 22.40 12.05
CA LEU A 8 42.22 22.51 13.47
C LEU A 8 42.45 23.92 14.02
N LEU A 9 43.44 24.60 13.46
CA LEU A 9 43.83 25.93 13.87
C LEU A 9 42.95 27.04 13.25
N LEU A 10 42.50 26.85 12.00
CA LEU A 10 41.45 27.66 11.35
C LEU A 10 40.05 27.43 11.96
N LEU A 11 39.88 26.33 12.68
CA LEU A 11 38.65 26.02 13.41
C LEU A 11 38.58 26.77 14.74
N TYR A 12 39.68 26.83 15.50
CA TYR A 12 39.75 27.52 16.80
C TYR A 12 39.35 29.01 16.73
N THR A 13 39.56 29.66 15.57
CA THR A 13 39.16 31.05 15.29
C THR A 13 37.65 31.22 15.04
N ALA A 14 36.95 30.15 14.65
CA ALA A 14 35.52 30.19 14.36
C ALA A 14 34.64 30.32 15.60
N CYS A 15 35.05 29.78 16.77
CA CYS A 15 34.25 29.78 18.00
C CYS A 15 34.04 31.17 18.62
N LEU A 16 35.03 32.07 18.51
CA LEU A 16 34.96 33.40 19.15
C LEU A 16 34.00 34.34 18.43
N LEU A 17 34.07 34.37 17.10
CA LEU A 17 33.14 35.15 16.28
C LEU A 17 31.71 34.62 16.42
N HIS A 18 31.55 33.30 16.53
CA HIS A 18 30.25 32.66 16.69
C HIS A 18 29.51 33.12 17.95
N ASN A 19 30.21 33.17 19.10
CA ASN A 19 29.64 33.62 20.37
C ASN A 19 29.18 35.08 20.37
N THR A 20 29.69 35.91 19.46
CA THR A 20 29.27 37.33 19.33
C THR A 20 27.96 37.51 18.57
N PHE A 21 27.61 36.60 17.64
CA PHE A 21 26.39 36.74 16.83
C PHE A 21 25.10 36.46 17.58
N PHE A 22 25.18 35.58 18.58
CA PHE A 22 24.02 35.10 19.34
C PHE A 22 24.10 35.48 20.83
N ALA A 23 24.88 36.51 21.16
CA ALA A 23 24.98 37.06 22.50
C ALA A 23 23.69 37.81 22.88
N GLY A 24 22.67 37.06 23.29
CA GLY A 24 21.40 37.57 23.81
C GLY A 24 20.25 37.48 22.81
N ASN A 25 19.10 37.02 23.30
CA ASN A 25 17.77 36.97 22.65
C ASN A 25 17.25 35.61 22.15
N SER A 26 17.69 34.47 22.69
CA SER A 26 16.92 33.21 22.57
C SER A 26 16.54 32.65 23.94
N ASP A 27 15.33 32.10 24.03
CA ASP A 27 14.85 31.38 25.23
C ASP A 27 15.81 30.23 25.62
N TYR A 28 16.59 29.75 24.65
CA TYR A 28 17.58 28.67 24.77
C TYR A 28 19.00 29.16 25.13
N SER A 29 19.22 30.46 25.33
CA SER A 29 20.58 31.03 25.46
C SER A 29 21.40 30.47 26.63
N ASN A 30 20.75 30.07 27.72
CA ASN A 30 21.42 29.45 28.88
C ASN A 30 21.82 27.99 28.60
N GLU A 31 21.00 27.24 27.88
CA GLU A 31 21.27 25.86 27.50
C GLU A 31 22.34 25.80 26.41
N LEU A 32 22.31 26.73 25.45
CA LEU A 32 23.35 26.83 24.43
C LEU A 32 24.70 27.21 25.03
N LYS A 33 24.74 28.17 25.97
CA LYS A 33 25.98 28.50 26.70
C LYS A 33 26.53 27.32 27.49
N SER A 34 25.68 26.47 28.07
CA SER A 34 26.13 25.28 28.79
C SER A 34 26.73 24.26 27.82
N ILE A 35 26.12 24.06 26.64
CA ILE A 35 26.64 23.14 25.63
C ILE A 35 27.93 23.67 24.98
N ASP A 36 28.07 24.97 24.78
CA ASP A 36 29.30 25.60 24.29
C ASP A 36 30.46 25.50 25.28
N SER A 37 30.15 25.36 26.59
CA SER A 37 31.17 25.15 27.63
C SER A 37 31.73 23.72 27.66
N ILE A 38 31.06 22.78 26.99
CA ILE A 38 31.54 21.41 26.81
C ILE A 38 32.53 21.39 25.64
N SER A 39 33.65 20.66 25.81
CA SER A 39 34.61 20.38 24.73
C SER A 39 33.89 19.96 23.44
N ASP A 40 34.34 20.44 22.27
CA ASP A 40 33.75 20.15 20.96
C ASP A 40 33.87 18.65 20.61
N ASN A 41 32.96 17.88 21.19
CA ASN A 41 32.93 16.43 21.19
C ASN A 41 31.53 15.93 20.75
N ARG A 42 31.42 14.61 20.62
CA ARG A 42 30.17 13.96 20.19
C ARG A 42 29.00 14.22 21.14
N GLU A 43 29.26 14.38 22.43
CA GLU A 43 28.24 14.66 23.44
C GLU A 43 27.63 16.05 23.25
N SER A 44 28.46 17.06 23.02
CA SER A 44 28.01 18.43 22.77
C SER A 44 27.16 18.54 21.49
N VAL A 45 27.48 17.77 20.45
CA VAL A 45 26.65 17.69 19.22
C VAL A 45 25.34 16.97 19.48
N ASN A 46 25.36 15.85 20.20
CA ASN A 46 24.14 15.12 20.53
C ASN A 46 23.19 15.98 21.39
N ALA A 47 23.75 16.73 22.35
CA ALA A 47 22.97 17.66 23.17
C ALA A 47 22.35 18.79 22.33
N LEU A 48 23.11 19.37 21.39
CA LEU A 48 22.57 20.36 20.44
C LEU A 48 21.46 19.79 19.57
N ILE A 49 21.61 18.58 19.04
CA ILE A 49 20.59 17.94 18.19
C ILE A 49 19.34 17.60 19.00
N GLN A 50 19.50 17.11 20.22
CA GLN A 50 18.37 16.82 21.10
C GLN A 50 17.56 18.09 21.40
N LEU A 51 18.24 19.22 21.61
CA LEU A 51 17.58 20.51 21.82
C LEU A 51 16.96 21.03 20.50
N TYR A 52 17.64 20.84 19.37
CA TYR A 52 17.13 21.15 18.02
C TYR A 52 15.85 20.39 17.65
N ASP A 53 15.66 19.18 18.15
CA ASP A 53 14.43 18.42 17.93
C ASP A 53 13.25 18.94 18.78
N GLN A 54 13.53 19.75 19.80
CA GLN A 54 12.54 20.31 20.73
C GLN A 54 12.14 21.76 20.43
N ILE A 55 12.87 22.47 19.56
CA ILE A 55 12.56 23.87 19.22
C ILE A 55 11.34 23.98 18.28
N ASP A 56 10.64 25.11 18.33
CA ASP A 56 9.64 25.44 17.32
C ASP A 56 10.31 25.76 15.98
N LYS A 57 10.22 24.82 15.03
CA LYS A 57 10.80 24.95 13.68
C LYS A 57 10.19 26.08 12.84
N LYS A 58 9.16 26.77 13.34
CA LYS A 58 8.60 27.97 12.70
C LYS A 58 9.42 29.24 12.99
N ASP A 59 10.16 29.28 14.09
CA ASP A 59 11.03 30.42 14.39
C ASP A 59 12.35 30.30 13.60
N LYS A 60 12.38 30.96 12.45
CA LYS A 60 13.56 31.01 11.58
C LYS A 60 14.80 31.60 12.27
N SER A 61 14.65 32.49 13.26
CA SER A 61 15.81 33.09 13.92
C SER A 61 16.47 32.10 14.87
N VAL A 62 15.66 31.34 15.61
CA VAL A 62 16.15 30.24 16.46
C VAL A 62 16.75 29.14 15.60
N LEU A 63 16.08 28.76 14.51
CA LEU A 63 16.58 27.73 13.58
C LEU A 63 17.96 28.11 13.01
N LEU A 64 18.13 29.37 12.60
CA LEU A 64 19.41 29.89 12.11
C LEU A 64 20.54 29.81 13.16
N GLU A 65 20.23 30.10 14.42
CA GLU A 65 21.20 29.97 15.52
C GLU A 65 21.67 28.52 15.67
N PHE A 66 20.74 27.57 15.71
CA PHE A 66 21.07 26.16 15.85
C PHE A 66 21.80 25.60 14.62
N ASP A 67 21.35 25.89 13.41
CA ASP A 67 21.97 25.41 12.17
C ASP A 67 23.44 25.87 12.09
N THR A 68 23.70 27.12 12.50
CA THR A 68 25.07 27.65 12.57
C THR A 68 25.92 26.89 13.59
N ARG A 69 25.38 26.62 14.79
CA ARG A 69 26.07 25.90 15.88
C ARG A 69 26.35 24.45 15.53
N ILE A 70 25.34 23.75 15.04
CA ILE A 70 25.42 22.34 14.65
C ILE A 70 26.37 22.18 13.47
N GLY A 71 26.27 23.06 12.47
CA GLY A 71 27.21 23.13 11.35
C GLY A 71 28.66 23.24 11.84
N LEU A 72 28.96 24.23 12.68
CA LEU A 72 30.30 24.42 13.26
C LEU A 72 30.80 23.18 14.00
N LYS A 73 29.99 22.60 14.89
CA LYS A 73 30.41 21.41 15.65
C LYS A 73 30.60 20.17 14.78
N TYR A 74 29.80 20.00 13.71
CA TYR A 74 30.04 18.92 12.76
C TYR A 74 31.35 19.09 11.99
N ILE A 75 31.76 20.33 11.68
CA ILE A 75 33.09 20.59 11.12
C ILE A 75 34.18 20.15 12.11
N TYR A 76 34.05 20.45 13.41
CA TYR A 76 35.00 19.99 14.44
C TYR A 76 35.08 18.46 14.54
N LEU A 77 33.94 17.78 14.44
CA LEU A 77 33.88 16.31 14.43
C LEU A 77 34.31 15.69 13.08
N LEU A 78 34.75 16.52 12.12
CA LEU A 78 35.17 16.10 10.78
C LEU A 78 34.05 15.38 10.00
N LYS A 79 32.78 15.62 10.36
CA LYS A 79 31.59 15.10 9.69
C LYS A 79 31.09 16.12 8.67
N ILE A 80 31.88 16.30 7.62
CA ILE A 80 31.68 17.41 6.67
C ILE A 80 30.36 17.33 5.91
N ASP A 81 29.92 16.13 5.52
CA ASP A 81 28.63 15.95 4.83
C ASP A 81 27.46 16.44 5.69
N SER A 82 27.47 16.10 6.99
CA SER A 82 26.49 16.58 7.94
C SER A 82 26.60 18.10 8.13
N ALA A 83 27.82 18.64 8.24
CA ALA A 83 28.01 20.08 8.36
C ALA A 83 27.40 20.85 7.18
N PHE A 84 27.55 20.36 5.95
CA PHE A 84 27.00 21.03 4.76
C PHE A 84 25.47 21.13 4.78
N ILE A 85 24.76 20.17 5.37
CA ILE A 85 23.30 20.23 5.49
C ILE A 85 22.91 21.49 6.27
N TYR A 86 23.38 21.60 7.51
CA TYR A 86 23.03 22.72 8.38
C TYR A 86 23.60 24.05 7.89
N LEU A 87 24.81 24.08 7.32
CA LEU A 87 25.36 25.31 6.76
C LEU A 87 24.54 25.82 5.56
N ASN A 88 24.05 24.94 4.69
CA ASN A 88 23.24 25.35 3.54
C ASN A 88 21.83 25.78 3.98
N GLU A 89 21.23 25.10 4.96
CA GLU A 89 19.95 25.51 5.56
C GLU A 89 20.08 26.88 6.23
N GLY A 90 21.10 27.09 7.07
CA GLY A 90 21.41 28.38 7.67
C GLY A 90 21.66 29.47 6.63
N LEU A 91 22.29 29.16 5.49
CA LEU A 91 22.49 30.15 4.41
C LEU A 91 21.17 30.58 3.78
N LEU A 92 20.25 29.65 3.54
CA LEU A 92 18.90 29.97 3.05
C LEU A 92 18.15 30.85 4.04
N ILE A 93 18.15 30.47 5.32
CA ILE A 93 17.43 31.20 6.37
C ILE A 93 18.05 32.58 6.60
N SER A 94 19.37 32.71 6.64
CA SER A 94 20.05 33.99 6.80
C SER A 94 19.74 34.95 5.64
N ASN A 95 19.58 34.42 4.42
CA ASN A 95 19.17 35.19 3.26
C ASN A 95 17.71 35.66 3.38
N ASP A 96 16.80 34.77 3.79
CA ASP A 96 15.38 35.10 4.02
C ASP A 96 15.20 36.18 5.11
N LEU A 97 16.01 36.14 6.15
CA LEU A 97 15.95 37.07 7.28
C LEU A 97 16.77 38.35 7.07
N GLY A 98 17.50 38.48 5.95
CA GLY A 98 18.41 39.62 5.71
C GLY A 98 19.54 39.73 6.75
N LYS A 99 20.00 38.60 7.30
CA LYS A 99 21.07 38.54 8.32
C LYS A 99 22.44 38.39 7.66
N ASP A 100 22.86 39.41 6.92
CA ASP A 100 24.09 39.38 6.11
C ASP A 100 25.37 39.08 6.91
N SER A 101 25.43 39.51 8.18
CA SER A 101 26.57 39.22 9.04
C SER A 101 26.71 37.71 9.36
N ILE A 102 25.59 37.03 9.63
CA ILE A 102 25.56 35.58 9.85
C ILE A 102 25.80 34.84 8.53
N LYS A 103 25.23 35.33 7.42
CA LYS A 103 25.47 34.80 6.08
C LYS A 103 26.96 34.80 5.73
N ALA A 104 27.67 35.91 5.96
CA ALA A 104 29.12 35.99 5.76
C ALA A 104 29.87 34.97 6.63
N HIS A 105 29.47 34.80 7.89
CA HIS A 105 30.06 33.81 8.78
C HIS A 105 29.84 32.37 8.31
N LEU A 106 28.62 32.02 7.88
CA LEU A 106 28.29 30.69 7.36
C LEU A 106 29.05 30.37 6.07
N LEU A 107 29.23 31.34 5.17
CA LEU A 107 30.08 31.19 3.98
C LEU A 107 31.54 30.93 4.37
N LYS A 108 32.06 31.61 5.39
CA LYS A 108 33.40 31.31 5.95
C LYS A 108 33.48 29.89 6.49
N LEU A 109 32.50 29.45 7.28
CA LEU A 109 32.47 28.06 7.79
C LEU A 109 32.40 27.03 6.66
N LYS A 110 31.61 27.29 5.63
CA LYS A 110 31.53 26.46 4.42
C LYS A 110 32.87 26.40 3.69
N GLY A 111 33.58 27.53 3.59
CA GLY A 111 34.94 27.56 3.07
C GLY A 111 35.93 26.73 3.90
N ASN A 112 35.83 26.77 5.24
CA ASN A 112 36.63 25.92 6.11
C ASN A 112 36.37 24.43 5.84
N ALA A 113 35.10 24.05 5.68
CA ALA A 113 34.70 22.67 5.36
C ALA A 113 35.31 22.20 4.01
N TYR A 114 35.28 23.03 2.97
CA TYR A 114 35.94 22.73 1.70
C TYR A 114 37.46 22.61 1.82
N TYR A 115 38.10 23.51 2.59
CA TYR A 115 39.54 23.46 2.80
C TYR A 115 39.98 22.16 3.48
N TYR A 116 39.19 21.64 4.43
CA TYR A 116 39.44 20.33 5.04
C TYR A 116 39.39 19.18 4.04
N LEU A 117 38.44 19.22 3.11
CA LEU A 117 38.33 18.23 2.02
C LEU A 117 39.46 18.36 0.99
N GLY A 118 40.36 19.34 1.13
CA GLY A 118 41.42 19.64 0.16
C GLY A 118 40.93 20.41 -1.06
N GLN A 119 39.67 20.84 -1.07
CA GLN A 119 39.01 21.60 -2.12
C GLN A 119 39.31 23.10 -1.96
N LYS A 120 40.57 23.48 -2.24
CA LYS A 120 41.10 24.83 -1.95
C LYS A 120 40.41 25.92 -2.80
N GLN A 121 40.01 25.59 -4.03
CA GLN A 121 39.40 26.52 -4.97
C GLN A 121 37.95 26.83 -4.56
N GLU A 122 37.21 25.81 -4.15
CA GLU A 122 35.88 25.92 -3.58
C GLU A 122 35.91 26.68 -2.26
N ALA A 123 36.91 26.43 -1.41
CA ALA A 123 37.12 27.21 -0.20
C ALA A 123 37.34 28.70 -0.49
N LEU A 124 38.22 29.03 -1.44
CA LEU A 124 38.45 30.41 -1.88
C LEU A 124 37.20 31.05 -2.47
N LEU A 125 36.37 30.30 -3.20
CA LEU A 125 35.10 30.80 -3.72
C LEU A 125 34.16 31.22 -2.59
N GLU A 126 33.97 30.37 -1.57
CA GLU A 126 33.10 30.71 -0.44
C GLU A 126 33.69 31.83 0.43
N TYR A 127 35.01 31.86 0.61
CA TYR A 127 35.68 32.98 1.28
C TYR A 127 35.54 34.29 0.51
N SER A 128 35.59 34.27 -0.83
CA SER A 128 35.41 35.48 -1.64
C SER A 128 34.02 36.08 -1.46
N LYS A 129 32.97 35.24 -1.43
CA LYS A 129 31.60 35.70 -1.13
C LYS A 129 31.49 36.27 0.29
N SER A 130 32.10 35.60 1.28
CA SER A 130 32.14 36.08 2.67
C SER A 130 32.85 37.43 2.81
N LYS A 131 33.98 37.59 2.09
CA LYS A 131 34.76 38.82 2.01
C LYS A 131 33.95 39.96 1.41
N GLU A 132 33.32 39.75 0.26
CA GLU A 132 32.51 40.76 -0.44
C GLU A 132 31.37 41.29 0.45
N ILE A 133 30.63 40.39 1.11
CA ILE A 133 29.56 40.78 2.05
C ILE A 133 30.13 41.58 3.22
N SER A 134 31.26 41.13 3.78
CA SER A 134 31.89 41.78 4.94
C SER A 134 32.45 43.16 4.59
N GLU A 135 33.05 43.32 3.41
CA GLU A 135 33.57 44.60 2.91
C GLU A 135 32.43 45.58 2.65
N THR A 136 31.40 45.14 1.92
CA THR A 136 30.26 45.98 1.53
C THR A 136 29.49 46.50 2.74
N ASN A 137 29.35 45.68 3.79
CA ASN A 137 28.59 46.01 4.98
C ASN A 137 29.44 46.54 6.15
N GLY A 138 30.76 46.65 5.99
CA GLY A 138 31.67 47.15 7.02
C GLY A 138 31.87 46.21 8.22
N TYR A 139 31.66 44.90 8.04
CA TYR A 139 31.88 43.87 9.07
C TYR A 139 33.37 43.56 9.25
N LYS A 140 34.10 44.48 9.88
CA LYS A 140 35.57 44.45 9.98
C LYS A 140 36.12 43.19 10.64
N GLU A 141 35.48 42.67 11.69
CA GLU A 141 35.98 41.47 12.39
C GLU A 141 35.84 40.21 11.52
N GLN A 142 34.71 40.07 10.83
CA GLN A 142 34.44 39.00 9.86
C GLN A 142 35.41 39.11 8.68
N LEU A 143 35.66 40.32 8.20
CA LEU A 143 36.63 40.61 7.14
C LEU A 143 38.04 40.17 7.54
N ALA A 144 38.51 40.52 8.74
CA ALA A 144 39.82 40.10 9.22
C ALA A 144 39.96 38.57 9.32
N SER A 145 38.90 37.89 9.77
CA SER A 145 38.86 36.44 9.91
C SER A 145 38.85 35.71 8.56
N VAL A 146 38.12 36.21 7.55
CA VAL A 146 38.15 35.60 6.21
C VAL A 146 39.46 35.87 5.47
N LEU A 147 40.05 37.05 5.64
CA LEU A 147 41.37 37.37 5.08
C LEU A 147 42.46 36.46 5.66
N LEU A 148 42.42 36.18 6.96
CA LEU A 148 43.29 35.17 7.58
C LEU A 148 43.17 33.82 6.86
N ASN A 149 41.95 33.31 6.69
CA ASN A 149 41.72 32.01 6.05
C ASN A 149 42.20 31.99 4.59
N MET A 150 41.98 33.07 3.84
CA MET A 150 42.49 33.23 2.48
C MET A 150 44.02 33.25 2.47
N GLY A 151 44.66 34.00 3.37
CA GLY A 151 46.12 34.04 3.53
C GLY A 151 46.73 32.68 3.85
N VAL A 152 46.04 31.87 4.66
CA VAL A 152 46.45 30.48 4.93
C VAL A 152 46.44 29.65 3.66
N ILE A 153 45.36 29.70 2.86
CA ILE A 153 45.30 28.97 1.58
C ILE A 153 46.38 29.45 0.61
N LYS A 154 46.62 30.76 0.52
CA LYS A 154 47.64 31.32 -0.38
C LYS A 154 49.06 30.89 0.01
N THR A 155 49.36 30.85 1.31
CA THR A 155 50.62 30.27 1.83
C THR A 155 50.75 28.80 1.39
N ASP A 156 49.65 28.06 1.47
CA ASP A 156 49.56 26.65 1.08
C ASP A 156 49.71 26.39 -0.42
N LEU A 157 49.37 27.38 -1.25
CA LEU A 157 49.56 27.39 -2.69
C LEU A 157 50.93 27.96 -3.11
N LYS A 158 51.74 28.42 -2.14
CA LYS A 158 53.02 29.12 -2.36
C LYS A 158 52.86 30.44 -3.14
N GLU A 159 51.69 31.05 -3.06
CA GLU A 159 51.41 32.38 -3.60
C GLU A 159 51.74 33.42 -2.52
N ASN A 160 53.03 33.60 -2.26
CA ASN A 160 53.51 34.30 -1.06
C ASN A 160 53.10 35.78 -1.02
N ASP A 161 53.13 36.49 -2.15
CA ASP A 161 52.74 37.91 -2.23
C ASP A 161 51.27 38.11 -1.81
N LEU A 162 50.38 37.25 -2.30
CA LEU A 162 48.95 37.29 -1.94
C LEU A 162 48.71 36.83 -0.50
N ALA A 163 49.50 35.86 -0.02
CA ALA A 163 49.44 35.45 1.38
C ALA A 163 49.80 36.59 2.32
N GLU A 164 50.90 37.30 2.01
CA GLU A 164 51.35 38.48 2.75
C GLU A 164 50.29 39.58 2.73
N GLU A 165 49.76 39.92 1.56
CA GLU A 165 48.70 40.93 1.40
C GLU A 165 47.51 40.66 2.33
N TYR A 166 46.96 39.44 2.28
CA TYR A 166 45.80 39.08 3.10
C TYR A 166 46.10 39.03 4.61
N LEU A 167 47.28 38.52 4.99
CA LEU A 167 47.66 38.42 6.41
C LEU A 167 47.97 39.81 7.00
N MET A 168 48.64 40.70 6.25
CA MET A 168 48.87 42.08 6.68
C MET A 168 47.55 42.84 6.82
N ALA A 169 46.64 42.70 5.85
CA ALA A 169 45.31 43.31 5.92
C ALA A 169 44.52 42.80 7.14
N SER A 170 44.51 41.49 7.39
CA SER A 170 43.88 40.89 8.58
C SER A 170 44.47 41.46 9.89
N SER A 171 45.80 41.51 9.99
CA SER A 171 46.49 42.03 11.19
C SER A 171 46.16 43.51 11.42
N ALA A 172 46.24 44.34 10.39
CA ALA A 172 45.95 45.77 10.47
C ALA A 172 44.50 46.06 10.89
N ILE A 173 43.54 45.26 10.42
CA ILE A 173 42.14 45.39 10.86
C ILE A 173 42.01 45.08 12.35
N HIS A 174 42.60 43.99 12.84
CA HIS A 174 42.58 43.65 14.26
C HIS A 174 43.25 44.71 15.13
N GLU A 175 44.34 45.32 14.67
CA GLU A 175 44.97 46.45 15.36
C GLU A 175 44.03 47.67 15.41
N SER A 176 43.38 48.01 14.29
CA SER A 176 42.43 49.13 14.24
C SER A 176 41.21 48.93 15.13
N LEU A 177 40.82 47.68 15.37
CA LEU A 177 39.71 47.30 16.26
C LEU A 177 40.13 47.15 17.73
N GLY A 178 41.43 47.20 18.04
CA GLY A 178 41.95 46.91 19.38
C GLY A 178 41.80 45.44 19.79
N THR A 179 41.56 44.51 18.84
CA THR A 179 41.34 43.08 19.10
C THR A 179 42.63 42.26 18.99
N THR A 180 43.76 42.86 19.37
CA THR A 180 45.12 42.27 19.32
C THR A 180 45.34 41.11 20.32
N LYS A 181 44.32 40.80 21.13
CA LYS A 181 44.31 39.66 22.05
C LYS A 181 43.51 38.45 21.49
N SER A 182 42.86 38.62 20.33
CA SER A 182 42.04 37.57 19.71
C SER A 182 42.92 36.43 19.16
N SER A 183 42.37 35.22 19.14
CA SER A 183 43.05 34.06 18.53
C SER A 183 43.39 34.29 17.06
N ASP A 184 42.48 34.94 16.30
CA ASP A 184 42.67 35.28 14.89
C ASP A 184 43.89 36.17 14.72
N TYR A 185 44.02 37.26 15.50
CA TYR A 185 45.18 38.14 15.43
C TYR A 185 46.49 37.41 15.77
N LEU A 186 46.51 36.61 16.84
CA LEU A 186 47.71 35.84 17.23
C LEU A 186 48.11 34.86 16.12
N LEU A 187 47.12 34.23 15.49
CA LEU A 187 47.34 33.30 14.39
C LEU A 187 47.83 34.02 13.13
N THR A 188 47.18 35.10 12.71
CA THR A 188 47.58 35.92 11.57
C THR A 188 49.05 36.31 11.68
N ASN A 189 49.47 36.84 12.84
CA ASN A 189 50.86 37.26 13.06
C ASN A 189 51.83 36.07 13.10
N ARG A 190 51.40 34.91 13.63
CA ARG A 190 52.23 33.70 13.61
C ARG A 190 52.49 33.22 12.18
N ILE A 191 51.46 33.19 11.33
CA ILE A 191 51.59 32.75 9.94
C ILE A 191 52.41 33.78 9.16
N LEU A 192 52.13 35.07 9.34
CA LEU A 192 52.88 36.15 8.69
C LEU A 192 54.37 36.11 9.05
N GLY A 193 54.72 35.96 10.33
CA GLY A 193 56.11 35.81 10.75
C GLY A 193 56.77 34.56 10.17
N THR A 194 56.02 33.45 10.06
CA THR A 194 56.53 32.21 9.46
C THR A 194 56.73 32.35 7.95
N LEU A 195 55.85 33.11 7.28
CA LEU A 195 55.97 33.42 5.86
C LEU A 195 57.26 34.20 5.58
N TYR A 196 57.52 35.28 6.33
CA TYR A 196 58.77 36.04 6.23
C TYR A 196 60.00 35.18 6.53
N TYR A 197 59.95 34.34 7.57
CA TYR A 197 61.04 33.40 7.86
C TYR A 197 61.34 32.47 6.68
N ASN A 198 60.30 31.90 6.07
CA ASN A 198 60.45 30.99 4.93
C ASN A 198 60.91 31.68 3.65
N ASN A 199 60.59 32.97 3.49
CA ASN A 199 61.07 33.82 2.40
C ASN A 199 62.49 34.37 2.65
N GLU A 200 63.11 34.02 3.77
CA GLU A 200 64.43 34.51 4.20
C GLU A 200 64.45 36.00 4.60
N ASP A 201 63.28 36.62 4.77
CA ASP A 201 63.10 37.99 5.26
C ASP A 201 63.20 38.06 6.79
N TYR A 202 64.33 37.62 7.34
CA TYR A 202 64.51 37.43 8.79
C TYR A 202 64.37 38.73 9.60
N GLU A 203 64.77 39.87 9.02
CA GLU A 203 64.63 41.20 9.63
C GLU A 203 63.16 41.62 9.79
N MET A 204 62.27 41.12 8.92
CA MET A 204 60.82 41.34 9.02
C MET A 204 60.17 40.33 9.97
N ALA A 205 60.65 39.09 9.99
CA ALA A 205 60.12 38.03 10.84
C ALA A 205 60.36 38.27 12.33
N LEU A 206 61.57 38.72 12.71
CA LEU A 206 61.98 38.87 14.11
C LEU A 206 61.08 39.82 14.93
N PRO A 207 60.75 41.05 14.48
CA PRO A 207 59.89 41.95 15.25
C PRO A 207 58.47 41.38 15.43
N ILE A 208 57.95 40.65 14.43
CA ILE A 208 56.64 40.01 14.50
C ILE A 208 56.64 38.93 15.59
N PHE A 209 57.63 38.02 15.58
CA PHE A 209 57.73 36.99 16.62
C PHE A 209 57.99 37.58 18.00
N THR A 210 58.82 38.61 18.11
CA THR A 210 59.10 39.30 19.38
C THR A 210 57.82 39.90 19.98
N LYS A 211 57.02 40.59 19.16
CA LYS A 211 55.71 41.12 19.57
C LYS A 211 54.75 40.01 19.97
N LEU A 212 54.68 38.94 19.17
CA LEU A 212 53.79 37.80 19.41
C LEU A 212 54.12 37.08 20.73
N VAL A 213 55.40 36.84 21.01
CA VAL A 213 55.87 36.21 22.26
C VAL A 213 55.46 37.04 23.48
N ALA A 214 55.68 38.35 23.44
CA ALA A 214 55.30 39.26 24.52
C ALA A 214 53.77 39.22 24.78
N GLN A 215 52.97 39.21 23.71
CA GLN A 215 51.51 39.12 23.81
C GLN A 215 51.05 37.76 24.35
N THR A 216 51.58 36.65 23.85
CA THR A 216 51.18 35.32 24.31
C THR A 216 51.54 35.07 25.76
N LYS A 217 52.66 35.64 26.23
CA LYS A 217 53.07 35.58 27.64
C LYS A 217 52.12 36.37 28.54
N LEU A 218 51.72 37.57 28.12
CA LEU A 218 50.71 38.38 28.83
C LEU A 218 49.34 37.68 28.90
N LEU A 219 48.97 36.96 27.85
CA LEU A 219 47.69 36.25 27.74
C LEU A 219 47.69 34.86 28.37
N ASN A 220 48.83 34.39 28.88
CA ASN A 220 49.02 33.04 29.39
C ASN A 220 48.57 31.96 28.37
N LYS A 221 49.09 32.06 27.13
CA LYS A 221 48.80 31.15 26.01
C LYS A 221 50.04 30.31 25.65
N PRO A 222 50.40 29.32 26.47
CA PRO A 222 51.69 28.61 26.37
C PRO A 222 51.86 27.82 25.06
N ASP A 223 50.78 27.34 24.44
CA ASP A 223 50.83 26.65 23.14
C ASP A 223 51.30 27.56 21.99
N ILE A 224 50.70 28.75 21.89
CA ILE A 224 51.05 29.73 20.85
C ILE A 224 52.42 30.33 21.17
N GLN A 225 52.70 30.58 22.45
CA GLN A 225 53.99 31.05 22.94
C GLN A 225 55.13 30.11 22.51
N THR A 226 54.96 28.80 22.70
CA THR A 226 55.95 27.78 22.31
C THR A 226 56.33 27.91 20.85
N SER A 227 55.33 27.97 19.96
CA SER A 227 55.55 28.09 18.53
C SER A 227 56.21 29.43 18.17
N ALA A 228 55.75 30.54 18.74
CA ALA A 228 56.30 31.86 18.49
C ALA A 228 57.76 31.98 18.93
N GLN A 229 58.11 31.50 20.13
CA GLN A 229 59.47 31.49 20.65
C GLN A 229 60.39 30.55 19.84
N THR A 230 59.88 29.40 19.37
CA THR A 230 60.65 28.50 18.51
C THR A 230 61.07 29.20 17.22
N PHE A 231 60.14 29.85 16.52
CA PHE A 231 60.46 30.59 15.30
C PHE A 231 61.27 31.86 15.57
N GLN A 232 61.11 32.51 16.73
CA GLN A 232 61.97 33.61 17.17
C GLN A 232 63.43 33.14 17.28
N ALA A 233 63.68 32.02 17.95
CA ALA A 233 65.01 31.44 18.10
C ALA A 233 65.61 31.04 16.74
N LEU A 234 64.83 30.38 15.87
CA LEU A 234 65.26 30.04 14.51
C LEU A 234 65.59 31.30 13.68
N THR A 235 64.83 32.38 13.84
CA THR A 235 65.09 33.65 13.14
C THR A 235 66.37 34.30 13.64
N LEU A 236 66.59 34.33 14.96
CA LEU A 236 67.83 34.83 15.56
C LEU A 236 69.05 34.03 15.10
N ASP A 237 68.93 32.71 14.99
CA ASP A 237 70.00 31.84 14.46
C ASP A 237 70.39 32.24 13.03
N LYS A 238 69.41 32.50 12.16
CA LYS A 238 69.66 32.97 10.78
C LYS A 238 70.27 34.36 10.71
N LEU A 239 69.99 35.21 11.70
CA LEU A 239 70.61 36.53 11.88
C LEU A 239 71.97 36.48 12.60
N ASN A 240 72.55 35.29 12.79
CA ASN A 240 73.83 35.07 13.46
C ASN A 240 73.85 35.45 14.96
N ARG A 241 72.69 35.49 15.62
CA ARG A 241 72.52 35.80 17.05
C ARG A 241 72.37 34.52 17.87
N PHE A 242 73.42 33.68 17.84
CA PHE A 242 73.36 32.28 18.30
C PHE A 242 73.11 32.12 19.80
N GLU A 243 73.75 32.93 20.65
CA GLU A 243 73.57 32.85 22.10
C GLU A 243 72.14 33.22 22.52
N GLU A 244 71.55 34.20 21.85
CA GLU A 244 70.15 34.58 22.06
C GLU A 244 69.19 33.50 21.58
N ALA A 245 69.45 32.92 20.41
CA ALA A 245 68.68 31.79 19.90
C ALA A 245 68.74 30.59 20.87
N TYR A 246 69.92 30.26 21.38
CA TYR A 246 70.12 29.17 22.33
C TYR A 246 69.40 29.42 23.65
N ALA A 247 69.48 30.63 24.20
CA ALA A 247 68.75 31.01 25.41
C ALA A 247 67.23 30.86 25.24
N ILE A 248 66.68 31.33 24.11
CA ILE A 248 65.24 31.17 23.83
C ILE A 248 64.87 29.69 23.68
N PHE A 249 65.68 28.88 23.00
CA PHE A 249 65.41 27.44 22.91
C PHE A 249 65.35 26.76 24.29
N GLN A 250 66.21 27.16 25.24
CA GLN A 250 66.13 26.65 26.61
C GLN A 250 64.81 27.04 27.29
N GLU A 251 64.36 28.29 27.14
CA GLU A 251 63.06 28.73 27.66
C GLU A 251 61.90 27.92 27.07
N VAL A 252 61.94 27.63 25.76
CA VAL A 252 60.91 26.86 25.06
C VAL A 252 60.86 25.42 25.57
N ILE A 253 62.01 24.79 25.81
CA ILE A 253 62.11 23.43 26.35
C ILE A 253 61.52 23.38 27.76
N ASP A 254 61.83 24.36 28.60
CA ASP A 254 61.25 24.45 29.95
C ASP A 254 59.74 24.67 29.90
N LEU A 255 59.24 25.44 28.94
CA LEU A 255 57.81 25.67 28.74
C LEU A 255 57.05 24.36 28.42
N GLN A 256 57.70 23.36 27.81
CA GLN A 256 57.06 22.07 27.49
C GLN A 256 56.57 21.32 28.74
N LYS A 257 57.17 21.56 29.90
CA LYS A 257 56.74 21.00 31.19
C LYS A 257 55.32 21.44 31.59
N VAL A 258 54.82 22.52 31.01
CA VAL A 258 53.50 23.12 31.32
C VAL A 258 52.52 22.96 30.15
N VAL A 259 53.02 22.90 28.91
CA VAL A 259 52.22 22.84 27.67
C VAL A 259 51.45 21.53 27.50
N ASN A 260 51.91 20.42 28.09
CA ASN A 260 51.22 19.11 28.08
C ASN A 260 50.69 18.67 26.69
N ASN A 261 51.40 19.02 25.62
CA ASN A 261 51.05 18.70 24.23
C ASN A 261 52.23 18.02 23.55
N LEU A 262 52.16 16.69 23.44
CA LEU A 262 53.23 15.84 22.93
C LEU A 262 53.59 16.13 21.46
N ASP A 263 52.62 16.50 20.61
CA ASP A 263 52.89 16.85 19.20
C ASP A 263 53.75 18.11 19.10
N THR A 264 53.38 19.13 19.88
CA THR A 264 54.13 20.39 19.97
C THR A 264 55.52 20.16 20.57
N GLU A 265 55.61 19.36 21.64
CA GLU A 265 56.88 19.03 22.31
C GLU A 265 57.83 18.30 21.34
N ALA A 266 57.36 17.31 20.60
CA ALA A 266 58.16 16.61 19.61
C ALA A 266 58.66 17.54 18.50
N ALA A 267 57.83 18.48 18.03
CA ALA A 267 58.23 19.46 17.03
C ALA A 267 59.33 20.40 17.56
N VAL A 268 59.20 20.88 18.81
CA VAL A 268 60.22 21.72 19.47
C VAL A 268 61.56 20.99 19.53
N TYR A 269 61.59 19.74 20.02
CA TYR A 269 62.84 18.98 20.08
C TYR A 269 63.44 18.72 18.70
N SER A 270 62.63 18.59 17.65
CA SER A 270 63.11 18.49 16.28
C SER A 270 63.80 19.78 15.81
N PHE A 271 63.20 20.94 16.04
CA PHE A 271 63.80 22.23 15.68
C PHE A 271 65.08 22.50 16.48
N TYR A 272 65.06 22.17 17.77
CA TYR A 272 66.20 22.34 18.65
C TYR A 272 67.38 21.43 18.26
N ALA A 273 67.11 20.16 17.93
CA ALA A 273 68.14 19.24 17.43
C ALA A 273 68.81 19.76 16.15
N ASN A 274 68.01 20.24 15.19
CA ASN A 274 68.53 20.81 13.93
C ASN A 274 69.37 22.07 14.19
N PHE A 275 68.93 22.95 15.10
CA PHE A 275 69.68 24.12 15.51
C PHE A 275 71.05 23.74 16.12
N LEU A 276 71.07 22.76 17.03
CA LEU A 276 72.30 22.27 17.66
C LEU A 276 73.26 21.61 16.65
N GLU A 277 72.73 20.83 15.72
CA GLU A 277 73.51 20.21 14.65
C GLU A 277 74.19 21.26 13.76
N GLY A 278 73.46 22.31 13.36
CA GLY A 278 74.02 23.44 12.60
C GLY A 278 75.12 24.21 13.34
N ARG A 279 75.23 24.02 14.66
CA ARG A 279 76.28 24.58 15.52
C ARG A 279 77.34 23.56 15.95
N ASN A 280 77.37 22.38 15.32
CA ASN A 280 78.28 21.27 15.63
C ASN A 280 78.15 20.73 17.07
N ARG A 281 77.02 20.94 17.74
CA ARG A 281 76.73 20.42 19.10
C ARG A 281 76.07 19.05 19.02
N TYR A 282 76.78 18.10 18.42
CA TYR A 282 76.22 16.81 18.03
C TYR A 282 75.71 15.95 19.19
N GLU A 283 76.35 16.00 20.36
CA GLU A 283 75.91 15.23 21.53
C GLU A 283 74.55 15.71 22.05
N GLU A 284 74.37 17.02 22.13
CA GLU A 284 73.10 17.62 22.55
C GLU A 284 72.02 17.47 21.48
N ALA A 285 72.39 17.58 20.20
CA ALA A 285 71.48 17.33 19.09
C ALA A 285 70.96 15.88 19.11
N LEU A 286 71.83 14.91 19.43
CA LEU A 286 71.45 13.51 19.60
C LEU A 286 70.52 13.30 20.80
N ALA A 287 70.79 13.97 21.93
CA ALA A 287 69.92 13.91 23.10
C ALA A 287 68.51 14.46 22.79
N ALA A 288 68.44 15.63 22.14
CA ALA A 288 67.17 16.22 21.69
C ALA A 288 66.44 15.31 20.68
N SER A 289 67.17 14.71 19.74
CA SER A 289 66.61 13.76 18.77
C SER A 289 66.05 12.50 19.42
N ARG A 290 66.73 11.94 20.44
CA ARG A 290 66.23 10.81 21.22
C ARG A 290 64.95 11.17 21.95
N LYS A 291 64.90 12.34 22.57
CA LYS A 291 63.70 12.83 23.27
C LYS A 291 62.52 13.00 22.30
N MET A 292 62.74 13.60 21.13
CA MET A 292 61.74 13.66 20.06
C MET A 292 61.24 12.26 19.69
N TRP A 293 62.15 11.30 19.50
CA TRP A 293 61.78 9.94 19.09
C TRP A 293 60.95 9.20 20.15
N GLU A 294 61.30 9.34 21.42
CA GLU A 294 60.51 8.79 22.54
C GLU A 294 59.08 9.33 22.55
N ILE A 295 58.93 10.65 22.37
CA ILE A 295 57.61 11.30 22.32
C ILE A 295 56.82 10.85 21.08
N LYS A 296 57.46 10.80 19.91
CA LYS A 296 56.82 10.30 18.67
C LYS A 296 56.38 8.86 18.79
N LYS A 297 57.16 8.01 19.46
CA LYS A 297 56.79 6.62 19.75
C LYS A 297 55.54 6.58 20.64
N GLN A 298 55.52 7.35 21.72
CA GLN A 298 54.35 7.44 22.61
C GLN A 298 53.09 7.92 21.88
N LEU A 299 53.22 8.93 21.00
CA LEU A 299 52.13 9.41 20.15
C LEU A 299 51.62 8.33 19.19
N PHE A 300 52.53 7.62 18.51
CA PHE A 300 52.18 6.54 17.60
C PHE A 300 51.44 5.41 18.32
N ASP A 301 51.95 4.97 19.48
CA ASP A 301 51.32 3.92 20.28
C ASP A 301 49.92 4.36 20.72
N SER A 302 49.73 5.62 21.13
CA SER A 302 48.43 6.17 21.50
C SER A 302 47.45 6.28 20.32
N GLU A 303 47.90 6.76 19.16
CA GLU A 303 47.08 6.88 17.95
C GLU A 303 46.68 5.50 17.42
N LEU A 304 47.59 4.53 17.46
CA LEU A 304 47.31 3.15 17.09
C LEU A 304 46.25 2.53 18.00
N ILE A 305 46.38 2.68 19.33
CA ILE A 305 45.37 2.21 20.29
C ILE A 305 44.02 2.83 19.97
N LYS A 306 43.96 4.15 19.79
CA LYS A 306 42.71 4.85 19.48
C LYS A 306 42.08 4.38 18.16
N ALA A 307 42.89 4.22 17.11
CA ALA A 307 42.43 3.74 15.82
C ALA A 307 41.88 2.31 15.91
N THR A 308 42.54 1.43 16.68
CA THR A 308 42.05 0.07 16.92
C THR A 308 40.75 0.07 17.71
N THR A 309 40.63 0.87 18.77
CA THR A 309 39.39 0.95 19.57
C THR A 309 38.23 1.54 18.77
N ASP A 310 38.48 2.56 17.94
CA ASP A 310 37.46 3.15 17.08
C ASP A 310 37.02 2.18 15.98
N ALA A 311 37.96 1.42 15.41
CA ALA A 311 37.68 0.38 14.42
C ALA A 311 36.83 -0.76 15.04
N ASP A 312 37.19 -1.24 16.23
CA ASP A 312 36.43 -2.26 16.96
C ASP A 312 35.03 -1.77 17.32
N ALA A 313 34.91 -0.54 17.82
CA ALA A 313 33.61 0.06 18.11
C ALA A 313 32.73 0.17 16.86
N LYS A 314 33.30 0.61 15.73
CA LYS A 314 32.59 0.70 14.45
C LYS A 314 32.18 -0.67 13.93
N TYR A 315 33.07 -1.66 14.01
CA TYR A 315 32.79 -3.05 13.63
C TYR A 315 31.65 -3.63 14.47
N ASN A 316 31.73 -3.54 15.79
CA ASN A 316 30.70 -4.04 16.71
C ASN A 316 29.35 -3.35 16.50
N THR A 317 29.36 -2.03 16.27
CA THR A 317 28.12 -1.28 15.96
C THR A 317 27.51 -1.75 14.64
N THR A 318 28.33 -1.96 13.61
CA THR A 318 27.87 -2.42 12.29
C THR A 318 27.30 -3.83 12.38
N LEU A 319 27.97 -4.72 13.13
CA LEU A 319 27.51 -6.08 13.39
C LEU A 319 26.14 -6.08 14.09
N ALA A 320 25.97 -5.29 15.16
CA ALA A 320 24.70 -5.17 15.87
C ALA A 320 23.56 -4.64 14.97
N LEU A 321 23.84 -3.68 14.08
CA LEU A 321 22.86 -3.19 13.11
C LEU A 321 22.48 -4.26 12.08
N GLN A 322 23.44 -5.07 11.63
CA GLN A 322 23.18 -6.20 10.72
C GLN A 322 22.36 -7.30 11.41
N GLU A 323 22.68 -7.67 12.65
CA GLU A 323 21.91 -8.64 13.44
C GLU A 323 20.46 -8.19 13.63
N LYS A 324 20.26 -6.90 13.95
CA LYS A 324 18.91 -6.32 14.05
C LYS A 324 18.14 -6.41 12.74
N ALA A 325 18.76 -6.06 11.62
CA ALA A 325 18.13 -6.14 10.29
C ALA A 325 17.74 -7.59 9.92
N ILE A 326 18.59 -8.56 10.25
CA ILE A 326 18.30 -9.98 10.04
C ILE A 326 17.10 -10.43 10.90
N ALA A 327 17.05 -10.02 12.17
CA ALA A 327 15.93 -10.35 13.06
C ALA A 327 14.61 -9.76 12.55
N GLU A 328 14.60 -8.50 12.10
CA GLU A 328 13.42 -7.86 11.50
C GLU A 328 12.95 -8.59 10.23
N LEU A 329 13.89 -9.03 9.38
CA LEU A 329 13.58 -9.80 8.18
C LEU A 329 12.96 -11.17 8.53
N GLN A 330 13.48 -11.86 9.55
CA GLN A 330 12.94 -13.15 10.01
C GLN A 330 11.51 -12.99 10.54
N VAL A 331 11.24 -11.94 11.33
CA VAL A 331 9.89 -11.64 11.83
C VAL A 331 8.94 -11.35 10.67
N ALA A 332 9.37 -10.55 9.68
CA ALA A 332 8.57 -10.27 8.49
C ALA A 332 8.26 -11.55 7.68
N GLN A 333 9.23 -12.44 7.53
CA GLN A 333 9.04 -13.74 6.87
C GLN A 333 8.04 -14.63 7.61
N GLN A 334 8.15 -14.76 8.94
CA GLN A 334 7.19 -15.53 9.75
C GLN A 334 5.77 -14.97 9.62
N LYS A 335 5.61 -13.65 9.67
CA LYS A 335 4.30 -12.99 9.49
C LYS A 335 3.70 -13.27 8.11
N ASN A 336 4.51 -13.22 7.06
CA ASN A 336 4.06 -13.56 5.71
C ASN A 336 3.63 -15.03 5.59
N GLN A 337 4.35 -15.97 6.22
CA GLN A 337 3.96 -17.38 6.23
C GLN A 337 2.63 -17.60 6.96
N LEU A 338 2.39 -16.89 8.06
CA LEU A 338 1.14 -16.95 8.81
C LEU A 338 -0.03 -16.35 8.02
N MET A 339 0.17 -15.20 7.37
CA MET A 339 -0.86 -14.64 6.48
C MET A 339 -1.21 -15.58 5.32
N LEU A 340 -0.23 -16.32 4.79
CA LEU A 340 -0.49 -17.33 3.76
C LEU A 340 -1.29 -18.52 4.29
N SER A 341 -1.04 -18.97 5.53
CA SER A 341 -1.82 -20.05 6.13
C SER A 341 -3.25 -19.63 6.45
N GLU A 342 -3.45 -18.41 6.95
CA GLU A 342 -4.78 -17.80 7.16
C GLU A 342 -5.57 -17.70 5.86
N ARG A 343 -4.98 -17.14 4.78
CA ARG A 343 -5.63 -17.08 3.46
C ARG A 343 -6.00 -18.45 2.91
N LYS A 344 -5.13 -19.46 3.08
CA LYS A 344 -5.45 -20.84 2.69
C LYS A 344 -6.63 -21.40 3.48
N GLN A 345 -6.72 -21.06 4.77
CA GLN A 345 -7.84 -21.48 5.61
C GLN A 345 -9.14 -20.78 5.19
N GLU A 346 -9.11 -19.48 4.91
CA GLU A 346 -10.27 -18.75 4.36
C GLU A 346 -10.73 -19.34 3.03
N GLN A 347 -9.80 -19.65 2.11
CA GLN A 347 -10.13 -20.31 0.84
C GLN A 347 -10.81 -21.67 1.06
N LYS A 348 -10.32 -22.49 1.99
CA LYS A 348 -10.96 -23.77 2.34
C LYS A 348 -12.37 -23.57 2.88
N ASN A 349 -12.57 -22.59 3.77
CA ASN A 349 -13.87 -22.29 4.35
C ASN A 349 -14.87 -21.87 3.26
N TRP A 350 -14.45 -21.01 2.31
CA TRP A 350 -15.29 -20.65 1.16
C TRP A 350 -15.65 -21.83 0.28
N ILE A 351 -14.68 -22.72 -0.02
CA ILE A 351 -14.94 -23.94 -0.80
C ILE A 351 -15.98 -24.82 -0.10
N ILE A 352 -15.84 -25.04 1.22
CA ILE A 352 -16.79 -25.81 2.01
C ILE A 352 -18.17 -25.16 2.00
N PHE A 353 -18.24 -23.84 2.19
CA PHE A 353 -19.49 -23.09 2.14
C PHE A 353 -20.23 -23.27 0.80
N PHE A 354 -19.53 -23.09 -0.34
CA PHE A 354 -20.13 -23.28 -1.66
C PHE A 354 -20.54 -24.74 -1.91
N LEU A 355 -19.79 -25.72 -1.40
CA LEU A 355 -20.16 -27.14 -1.49
C LEU A 355 -21.48 -27.43 -0.76
N ILE A 356 -21.64 -26.88 0.45
CA ILE A 356 -22.88 -27.03 1.24
C ILE A 356 -24.06 -26.41 0.50
N VAL A 357 -23.90 -25.18 -0.02
CA VAL A 357 -24.94 -24.50 -0.80
C VAL A 357 -25.32 -25.30 -2.05
N PHE A 358 -24.33 -25.86 -2.75
CA PHE A 358 -24.56 -26.69 -3.93
C PHE A 358 -25.35 -27.97 -3.60
N ILE A 359 -24.96 -28.69 -2.54
CA ILE A 359 -25.69 -29.90 -2.09
C ILE A 359 -27.12 -29.55 -1.68
N PHE A 360 -27.31 -28.46 -0.95
CA PHE A 360 -28.64 -27.98 -0.56
C PHE A 360 -29.51 -27.68 -1.78
N LEU A 361 -28.98 -26.96 -2.77
CA LEU A 361 -29.70 -26.63 -4.00
C LEU A 361 -30.06 -27.90 -4.79
N ALA A 362 -29.15 -28.87 -4.87
CA ALA A 362 -29.40 -30.15 -5.53
C ALA A 362 -30.55 -30.93 -4.85
N ILE A 363 -30.60 -30.93 -3.51
CA ILE A 363 -31.70 -31.55 -2.75
C ILE A 363 -33.04 -30.84 -3.04
N VAL A 364 -33.05 -29.50 -3.05
CA VAL A 364 -34.26 -28.72 -3.36
C VAL A 364 -34.76 -29.01 -4.78
N ILE A 365 -33.85 -29.02 -5.77
CA ILE A 365 -34.19 -29.32 -7.17
C ILE A 365 -34.72 -30.76 -7.30
N ALA A 366 -34.05 -31.75 -6.68
CA ALA A 366 -34.52 -33.12 -6.70
C ALA A 366 -35.91 -33.26 -6.06
N GLY A 367 -36.15 -32.56 -4.93
CA GLY A 367 -37.45 -32.50 -4.28
C GLY A 367 -38.54 -31.91 -5.18
N LEU A 368 -38.26 -30.80 -5.86
CA LEU A 368 -39.18 -30.19 -6.83
C LEU A 368 -39.48 -31.14 -8.01
N LEU A 369 -38.46 -31.80 -8.57
CA LEU A 369 -38.64 -32.76 -9.66
C LEU A 369 -39.50 -33.95 -9.24
N LEU A 370 -39.28 -34.49 -8.04
CA LEU A 370 -40.11 -35.56 -7.49
C LEU A 370 -41.55 -35.10 -7.22
N TYR A 371 -41.72 -33.88 -6.72
CA TYR A 371 -43.04 -33.27 -6.52
C TYR A 371 -43.81 -33.15 -7.83
N PHE A 372 -43.22 -32.53 -8.87
CA PHE A 372 -43.85 -32.40 -10.18
C PHE A 372 -44.16 -33.75 -10.82
N ARG A 373 -43.27 -34.74 -10.66
CA ARG A 373 -43.52 -36.11 -11.14
C ARG A 373 -44.72 -36.76 -10.45
N ARG A 374 -44.85 -36.60 -9.12
CA ARG A 374 -46.02 -37.11 -8.37
C ARG A 374 -47.32 -36.46 -8.82
N VAL A 375 -47.33 -35.14 -8.97
CA VAL A 375 -48.52 -34.41 -9.43
C VAL A 375 -48.96 -34.91 -10.82
N LYS A 376 -48.01 -35.05 -11.75
CA LYS A 376 -48.30 -35.54 -13.10
C LYS A 376 -48.83 -36.99 -13.10
N LEU A 377 -48.26 -37.87 -12.28
CA LEU A 377 -48.72 -39.26 -12.17
C LEU A 377 -50.13 -39.34 -11.56
N ASN A 378 -50.42 -38.54 -10.54
CA ASN A 378 -51.75 -38.50 -9.94
C ASN A 378 -52.81 -38.03 -10.94
N GLN A 379 -52.50 -37.02 -11.76
CA GLN A 379 -53.39 -36.58 -12.84
C GLN A 379 -53.65 -37.68 -13.88
N GLN A 380 -52.65 -38.51 -14.20
CA GLN A 380 -52.82 -39.64 -15.10
C GLN A 380 -53.72 -40.70 -14.49
N MET A 381 -53.47 -41.11 -13.24
CA MET A 381 -54.30 -42.09 -12.55
C MET A 381 -55.75 -41.62 -12.37
N GLU A 382 -55.96 -40.33 -12.11
CA GLU A 382 -57.30 -39.75 -11.99
C GLU A 382 -58.08 -39.85 -13.30
N LYS A 383 -57.44 -39.54 -14.44
CA LYS A 383 -58.03 -39.71 -15.78
C LYS A 383 -58.36 -41.17 -16.07
N GLU A 384 -57.42 -42.09 -15.78
CA GLU A 384 -57.64 -43.53 -15.98
C GLU A 384 -58.80 -44.05 -15.13
N ARG A 385 -58.92 -43.60 -13.88
CA ARG A 385 -60.02 -43.99 -12.98
C ARG A 385 -61.38 -43.52 -13.50
N ILE A 386 -61.47 -42.29 -14.01
CA ILE A 386 -62.69 -41.76 -14.62
C ILE A 386 -63.07 -42.58 -15.85
N ASN A 387 -62.12 -42.87 -16.74
CA ASN A 387 -62.37 -43.69 -17.92
C ASN A 387 -62.83 -45.11 -17.56
N PHE A 388 -62.21 -45.73 -16.57
CA PHE A 388 -62.59 -47.07 -16.11
C PHE A 388 -64.01 -47.09 -15.52
N LEU A 389 -64.39 -46.08 -14.74
CA LEU A 389 -65.75 -45.95 -14.21
C LEU A 389 -66.78 -45.79 -15.34
N LEU A 390 -66.50 -44.94 -16.33
CA LEU A 390 -67.38 -44.73 -17.49
C LEU A 390 -67.56 -46.01 -18.30
N MET A 391 -66.46 -46.72 -18.59
CA MET A 391 -66.53 -48.02 -19.29
C MET A 391 -67.30 -49.07 -18.48
N GLY A 392 -67.13 -49.08 -17.16
CA GLY A 392 -67.88 -49.95 -16.26
C GLY A 392 -69.38 -49.69 -16.31
N GLU A 393 -69.79 -48.41 -16.29
CA GLU A 393 -71.20 -48.02 -16.39
C GLU A 393 -71.80 -48.42 -17.75
N GLU A 394 -71.10 -48.16 -18.87
CA GLU A 394 -71.63 -48.48 -20.21
C GLU A 394 -71.78 -50.00 -20.40
N LYS A 395 -70.83 -50.78 -19.88
CA LYS A 395 -70.92 -52.25 -19.92
C LYS A 395 -72.11 -52.78 -19.11
N GLU A 396 -72.44 -52.13 -18.00
CA GLU A 396 -73.60 -52.51 -17.20
C GLU A 396 -74.92 -52.13 -17.90
N ARG A 397 -74.96 -50.98 -18.59
CA ARG A 397 -76.10 -50.62 -19.47
C ARG A 397 -76.30 -51.63 -20.59
N GLU A 398 -75.21 -52.06 -21.25
CA GLU A 398 -75.25 -53.11 -22.28
C GLU A 398 -75.78 -54.42 -21.69
N ARG A 399 -75.28 -54.85 -20.52
CA ARG A 399 -75.74 -56.08 -19.85
C ARG A 399 -77.24 -56.03 -19.53
N ILE A 400 -77.70 -54.96 -18.88
CA ILE A 400 -79.11 -54.80 -18.49
C ILE A 400 -80.02 -54.81 -19.72
N ALA A 401 -79.65 -54.09 -20.78
CA ALA A 401 -80.42 -54.05 -22.00
C ALA A 401 -80.56 -55.43 -22.66
N LYS A 402 -79.49 -56.22 -22.64
CA LYS A 402 -79.47 -57.59 -23.15
C LYS A 402 -80.38 -58.50 -22.33
N ASP A 403 -80.27 -58.45 -21.01
CA ASP A 403 -81.11 -59.24 -20.09
C ASP A 403 -82.62 -58.91 -20.30
N LEU A 404 -82.94 -57.62 -20.52
CA LEU A 404 -84.28 -57.16 -20.85
C LEU A 404 -84.78 -57.67 -22.21
N HIS A 405 -83.93 -57.59 -23.24
CA HIS A 405 -84.28 -58.00 -24.61
C HIS A 405 -84.52 -59.51 -24.70
N ASP A 406 -83.60 -60.30 -24.16
CA ASP A 406 -83.60 -61.75 -24.33
C ASP A 406 -84.53 -62.45 -23.34
N GLY A 407 -84.74 -61.89 -22.14
CA GLY A 407 -85.66 -62.44 -21.16
C GLY A 407 -87.07 -61.89 -21.33
N ILE A 408 -87.28 -60.67 -20.83
CA ILE A 408 -88.62 -60.16 -20.54
C ILE A 408 -89.40 -59.83 -21.82
N VAL A 409 -88.74 -59.24 -22.83
CA VAL A 409 -89.41 -58.89 -24.09
C VAL A 409 -89.81 -60.13 -24.88
N GLN A 410 -88.99 -61.19 -24.86
CA GLN A 410 -89.32 -62.47 -25.49
C GLN A 410 -90.48 -63.16 -24.77
N ASP A 411 -90.45 -63.21 -23.43
CA ASP A 411 -91.52 -63.80 -22.62
C ASP A 411 -92.87 -63.08 -22.83
N LEU A 412 -92.87 -61.75 -22.87
CA LEU A 412 -94.07 -60.98 -23.16
C LEU A 412 -94.56 -61.19 -24.60
N THR A 413 -93.64 -61.32 -25.56
CA THR A 413 -94.02 -61.62 -26.96
C THR A 413 -94.61 -63.02 -27.10
N ALA A 414 -94.05 -64.02 -26.42
CA ALA A 414 -94.59 -65.38 -26.37
C ALA A 414 -95.95 -65.43 -25.66
N THR A 415 -96.10 -64.70 -24.56
CA THR A 415 -97.37 -64.58 -23.83
C THR A 415 -98.43 -63.89 -24.69
N LYS A 416 -98.07 -62.80 -25.38
CA LYS A 416 -98.91 -62.12 -26.37
C LYS A 416 -99.38 -63.10 -27.46
N HIS A 417 -98.47 -63.91 -28.01
CA HIS A 417 -98.81 -64.88 -29.05
C HIS A 417 -99.74 -65.98 -28.54
N ARG A 418 -99.54 -66.48 -27.31
CA ARG A 418 -100.47 -67.45 -26.70
C ARG A 418 -101.86 -66.88 -26.52
N ILE A 419 -101.98 -65.63 -26.05
CA ILE A 419 -103.27 -64.96 -25.94
C ILE A 419 -103.92 -64.77 -27.33
N GLN A 420 -103.12 -64.49 -28.36
CA GLN A 420 -103.62 -64.36 -29.73
C GLN A 420 -104.21 -65.67 -30.29
N LEU A 421 -103.58 -66.81 -29.98
CA LEU A 421 -104.07 -68.13 -30.39
C LEU A 421 -105.42 -68.44 -29.72
N GLU A 422 -105.56 -68.16 -28.43
CA GLU A 422 -106.83 -68.35 -27.71
C GLU A 422 -107.95 -67.44 -28.24
N LEU A 423 -107.60 -66.23 -28.69
CA LEU A 423 -108.51 -65.29 -29.36
C LEU A 423 -108.94 -65.73 -30.77
N THR A 424 -108.21 -66.66 -31.41
CA THR A 424 -108.53 -67.14 -32.77
C THR A 424 -109.30 -68.48 -32.79
N ASP A 425 -109.24 -69.27 -31.72
CA ASP A 425 -109.94 -70.56 -31.60
C ASP A 425 -111.37 -70.47 -31.03
N THR A 426 -111.82 -69.30 -30.58
CA THR A 426 -113.16 -69.12 -29.99
C THR A 426 -114.15 -68.46 -30.96
N THR A 427 -115.18 -69.23 -31.36
CA THR A 427 -116.35 -68.77 -32.13
C THR A 427 -117.34 -67.91 -31.31
N ASN A 428 -116.85 -67.13 -30.35
CA ASN A 428 -117.67 -66.17 -29.58
C ASN A 428 -117.00 -64.80 -29.56
N SER A 429 -117.58 -63.90 -30.35
CA SER A 429 -117.37 -62.46 -30.28
C SER A 429 -117.94 -61.90 -28.98
N ASP A 430 -117.15 -61.85 -27.89
CA ASP A 430 -117.23 -60.83 -26.80
C ASP A 430 -116.28 -61.08 -25.60
N ASP A 431 -115.08 -61.65 -25.76
CA ASP A 431 -114.13 -61.74 -24.64
C ASP A 431 -113.28 -60.45 -24.51
N GLN A 432 -113.94 -59.38 -24.07
CA GLN A 432 -113.36 -58.03 -23.93
C GLN A 432 -112.12 -58.01 -23.01
N PHE A 433 -112.04 -58.93 -22.04
CA PHE A 433 -110.94 -59.08 -21.10
C PHE A 433 -109.67 -59.68 -21.73
N LEU A 434 -109.81 -60.71 -22.57
CA LEU A 434 -108.65 -61.28 -23.28
C LEU A 434 -108.09 -60.31 -24.32
N ASN A 435 -108.96 -59.54 -24.99
CA ASN A 435 -108.55 -58.47 -25.89
C ASN A 435 -107.84 -57.32 -25.15
N SER A 436 -108.30 -56.92 -23.96
CA SER A 436 -107.59 -55.93 -23.15
C SER A 436 -106.25 -56.49 -22.64
N LEU A 437 -106.19 -57.75 -22.20
CA LEU A 437 -104.95 -58.39 -21.76
C LEU A 437 -103.91 -58.53 -22.89
N TYR A 438 -104.36 -58.88 -24.11
CA TYR A 438 -103.52 -58.89 -25.30
C TYR A 438 -102.94 -57.50 -25.60
N LYS A 439 -103.77 -56.46 -25.48
CA LYS A 439 -103.36 -55.07 -25.70
C LYS A 439 -102.42 -54.59 -24.61
N ASP A 440 -102.66 -54.91 -23.35
CA ASP A 440 -101.83 -54.50 -22.21
C ASP A 440 -100.46 -55.19 -22.24
N ILE A 441 -100.40 -56.50 -22.53
CA ILE A 441 -99.13 -57.21 -22.72
C ILE A 441 -98.41 -56.73 -23.99
N GLY A 442 -99.15 -56.45 -25.06
CA GLY A 442 -98.58 -55.86 -26.27
C GLY A 442 -97.97 -54.47 -26.03
N THR A 443 -98.61 -53.68 -25.18
CA THR A 443 -98.14 -52.35 -24.78
C THR A 443 -96.91 -52.47 -23.87
N ALA A 444 -96.96 -53.30 -22.84
CA ALA A 444 -95.84 -53.58 -21.94
C ALA A 444 -94.61 -54.17 -22.68
N ALA A 445 -94.84 -55.08 -23.65
CA ALA A 445 -93.77 -55.65 -24.47
C ALA A 445 -93.11 -54.58 -25.34
N ASN A 446 -93.89 -53.67 -25.92
CA ASN A 446 -93.37 -52.59 -26.74
C ASN A 446 -92.64 -51.52 -25.89
N GLU A 447 -93.15 -51.19 -24.70
CA GLU A 447 -92.49 -50.28 -23.77
C GLU A 447 -91.15 -50.84 -23.27
N LEU A 448 -91.11 -52.11 -22.86
CA LEU A 448 -89.87 -52.78 -22.45
C LEU A 448 -88.88 -52.93 -23.61
N ARG A 449 -89.36 -53.20 -24.83
CA ARG A 449 -88.53 -53.23 -26.03
C ARG A 449 -87.95 -51.84 -26.32
N ASN A 450 -88.73 -50.78 -26.15
CA ASN A 450 -88.25 -49.40 -26.28
C ASN A 450 -87.22 -49.04 -25.20
N ILE A 451 -87.41 -49.46 -23.95
CA ILE A 451 -86.42 -49.27 -22.87
C ILE A 451 -85.13 -50.03 -23.18
N SER A 452 -85.23 -51.29 -23.64
CA SER A 452 -84.07 -52.08 -24.05
C SER A 452 -83.31 -51.41 -25.20
N TYR A 453 -84.00 -50.90 -26.23
CA TYR A 453 -83.36 -50.12 -27.30
C TYR A 453 -82.76 -48.79 -26.82
N GLN A 454 -83.40 -48.14 -25.85
CA GLN A 454 -82.84 -46.95 -25.21
C GLN A 454 -81.59 -47.28 -24.42
N MET A 455 -81.48 -48.48 -23.86
CA MET A 455 -80.35 -48.93 -23.05
C MET A 455 -79.24 -49.57 -23.91
N MET A 456 -79.56 -50.22 -25.02
CA MET A 456 -78.61 -50.75 -26.01
C MET A 456 -79.14 -50.53 -27.43
N PRO A 457 -78.42 -49.76 -28.25
CA PRO A 457 -78.74 -49.68 -29.68
C PRO A 457 -78.20 -50.91 -30.40
N LEU A 458 -78.96 -52.01 -30.44
CA LEU A 458 -78.57 -53.20 -31.24
C LEU A 458 -78.30 -52.84 -32.70
N THR A 459 -79.01 -51.83 -33.23
CA THR A 459 -78.81 -51.29 -34.58
C THR A 459 -77.38 -50.77 -34.79
N LEU A 460 -76.73 -50.24 -33.74
CA LEU A 460 -75.38 -49.67 -33.80
C LEU A 460 -74.33 -50.75 -34.03
N LYS A 461 -74.51 -51.90 -33.39
CA LYS A 461 -73.59 -53.03 -33.49
C LYS A 461 -73.69 -53.70 -34.86
N GLU A 462 -74.92 -53.91 -35.34
CA GLU A 462 -75.21 -54.66 -36.57
C GLU A 462 -75.10 -53.84 -37.85
N PHE A 463 -75.55 -52.58 -37.85
CA PHE A 463 -75.68 -51.76 -39.06
C PHE A 463 -74.82 -50.48 -39.04
N GLY A 464 -74.09 -50.23 -37.94
CA GLY A 464 -73.19 -49.07 -37.81
C GLY A 464 -73.89 -47.76 -37.45
N LEU A 465 -73.09 -46.71 -37.27
CA LEU A 465 -73.53 -45.41 -36.74
C LEU A 465 -74.58 -44.72 -37.62
N GLN A 466 -74.35 -44.65 -38.93
CA GLN A 466 -75.23 -43.96 -39.87
C GLN A 466 -76.65 -44.54 -39.84
N ALA A 467 -76.77 -45.84 -40.12
CA ALA A 467 -78.06 -46.53 -40.14
C ALA A 467 -78.78 -46.46 -38.77
N SER A 468 -78.02 -46.43 -37.68
CA SER A 468 -78.58 -46.36 -36.34
C SER A 468 -79.17 -45.00 -36.00
N ILE A 469 -78.51 -43.92 -36.42
CA ILE A 469 -79.00 -42.55 -36.22
C ILE A 469 -80.20 -42.29 -37.13
N GLU A 470 -80.16 -42.75 -38.38
CA GLU A 470 -81.33 -42.68 -39.29
C GLU A 470 -82.53 -43.43 -38.69
N SER A 471 -82.34 -44.66 -38.23
CA SER A 471 -83.38 -45.43 -37.54
C SER A 471 -83.87 -44.78 -36.24
N LEU A 472 -82.99 -44.05 -35.54
CA LEU A 472 -83.34 -43.30 -34.34
C LEU A 472 -84.23 -42.10 -34.70
N PHE A 473 -83.92 -41.35 -35.74
CA PHE A 473 -84.76 -40.26 -36.26
C PHE A 473 -86.13 -40.75 -36.69
N GLU A 474 -86.18 -41.80 -37.51
CA GLU A 474 -87.45 -42.40 -37.95
C GLU A 474 -88.32 -42.75 -36.75
N ARG A 475 -87.79 -43.50 -35.78
CA ARG A 475 -88.57 -43.94 -34.61
C ARG A 475 -88.98 -42.80 -33.69
N SER A 476 -88.11 -41.82 -33.47
CA SER A 476 -88.41 -40.69 -32.58
C SER A 476 -89.45 -39.73 -33.17
N ILE A 477 -89.65 -39.73 -34.48
CA ILE A 477 -90.53 -38.80 -35.19
C ILE A 477 -91.84 -39.45 -35.67
N ILE A 478 -91.95 -40.80 -35.68
CA ILE A 478 -93.19 -41.52 -36.03
C ILE A 478 -94.41 -40.93 -35.28
N GLY A 479 -95.39 -40.47 -36.05
CA GLY A 479 -96.64 -39.90 -35.54
C GLY A 479 -96.59 -38.41 -35.21
N GLN A 480 -95.46 -37.73 -35.44
CA GLN A 480 -95.29 -36.29 -35.25
C GLN A 480 -95.17 -35.55 -36.59
N ASN A 481 -95.65 -34.30 -36.66
CA ASN A 481 -95.61 -33.50 -37.88
C ASN A 481 -94.26 -32.76 -38.04
N ILE A 482 -93.16 -33.51 -37.88
CA ILE A 482 -91.78 -33.03 -37.91
C ILE A 482 -91.08 -33.68 -39.10
N SER A 483 -90.45 -32.88 -39.95
CA SER A 483 -89.56 -33.37 -41.01
C SER A 483 -88.13 -33.51 -40.50
N TYR A 484 -87.35 -34.48 -41.01
CA TYR A 484 -85.94 -34.58 -40.68
C TYR A 484 -85.07 -34.71 -41.93
N GLU A 485 -83.87 -34.17 -41.84
CA GLU A 485 -82.81 -34.29 -42.85
C GLU A 485 -81.53 -34.69 -42.12
N CYS A 486 -80.89 -35.76 -42.58
CA CYS A 486 -79.73 -36.35 -41.92
C CYS A 486 -78.65 -36.62 -42.97
N ASP A 487 -77.55 -35.88 -42.90
CA ASP A 487 -76.44 -35.97 -43.85
C ASP A 487 -75.17 -36.47 -43.16
N PHE A 488 -74.55 -37.48 -43.75
CA PHE A 488 -73.25 -38.01 -43.34
C PHE A 488 -72.20 -37.71 -44.41
N ILE A 489 -71.13 -37.02 -44.03
CA ILE A 489 -70.01 -36.66 -44.90
C ILE A 489 -68.72 -37.25 -44.31
N GLY A 490 -68.01 -38.10 -45.07
CA GLY A 490 -66.69 -38.64 -44.69
C GLY A 490 -66.69 -39.88 -43.77
N PHE A 491 -67.80 -40.62 -43.69
CA PHE A 491 -67.94 -41.82 -42.83
C PHE A 491 -67.79 -43.13 -43.63
N GLU A 492 -66.68 -43.26 -44.36
CA GLU A 492 -66.40 -44.44 -45.21
C GLU A 492 -65.94 -45.67 -44.40
N ASP A 493 -65.28 -45.44 -43.26
CA ASP A 493 -64.83 -46.46 -42.31
C ASP A 493 -65.63 -46.41 -41.00
N ARG A 494 -65.75 -47.55 -40.31
CA ARG A 494 -66.33 -47.61 -38.96
C ARG A 494 -65.44 -46.88 -37.96
N LEU A 495 -66.05 -46.10 -37.08
CA LEU A 495 -65.34 -45.50 -35.95
C LEU A 495 -65.03 -46.55 -34.88
N SER A 496 -64.15 -46.22 -33.94
CA SER A 496 -63.98 -47.09 -32.77
C SER A 496 -65.32 -47.26 -32.04
N GLU A 497 -65.59 -48.47 -31.55
CA GLU A 497 -66.86 -48.81 -30.89
C GLU A 497 -67.25 -47.79 -29.81
N THR A 498 -66.27 -47.29 -29.06
CA THR A 498 -66.47 -46.26 -28.04
C THR A 498 -66.97 -44.93 -28.63
N LEU A 499 -66.44 -44.50 -29.77
CA LEU A 499 -66.86 -43.27 -30.45
C LEU A 499 -68.24 -43.42 -31.07
N GLU A 500 -68.53 -44.56 -31.70
CA GLU A 500 -69.86 -44.84 -32.26
C GLU A 500 -70.94 -44.78 -31.17
N VAL A 501 -70.70 -45.44 -30.02
CA VAL A 501 -71.62 -45.41 -28.87
C VAL A 501 -71.78 -44.00 -28.34
N THR A 502 -70.68 -43.26 -28.16
CA THR A 502 -70.71 -41.89 -27.62
C THR A 502 -71.52 -40.95 -28.52
N ILE A 503 -71.26 -40.96 -29.83
CA ILE A 503 -71.97 -40.11 -30.79
C ILE A 503 -73.45 -40.50 -30.81
N TYR A 504 -73.76 -41.80 -30.85
CA TYR A 504 -75.13 -42.28 -30.83
C TYR A 504 -75.89 -41.79 -29.58
N ARG A 505 -75.27 -41.83 -28.38
CA ARG A 505 -75.87 -41.33 -27.14
C ARG A 505 -76.14 -39.83 -27.18
N ILE A 506 -75.19 -39.05 -27.70
CA ILE A 506 -75.35 -37.62 -27.89
C ILE A 506 -76.56 -37.35 -28.79
N CYS A 507 -76.63 -38.03 -29.94
CA CYS A 507 -77.75 -37.90 -30.86
C CYS A 507 -79.08 -38.31 -30.22
N GLN A 508 -79.11 -39.41 -29.48
CA GLN A 508 -80.30 -39.89 -28.78
C GLN A 508 -80.85 -38.85 -27.81
N GLU A 509 -79.99 -38.27 -26.97
CA GLU A 509 -80.41 -37.26 -26.01
C GLU A 509 -80.83 -35.96 -26.71
N LEU A 510 -80.08 -35.51 -27.72
CA LEU A 510 -80.40 -34.30 -28.47
C LEU A 510 -81.72 -34.43 -29.24
N ILE A 511 -81.94 -35.56 -29.91
CA ILE A 511 -83.17 -35.83 -30.67
C ILE A 511 -84.36 -35.92 -29.71
N GLN A 512 -84.24 -36.62 -28.58
CA GLN A 512 -85.33 -36.69 -27.59
C GLN A 512 -85.68 -35.31 -27.02
N ASN A 513 -84.66 -34.50 -26.70
CA ASN A 513 -84.87 -33.15 -26.21
C ASN A 513 -85.51 -32.26 -27.28
N ALA A 514 -85.05 -32.35 -28.53
CA ALA A 514 -85.67 -31.63 -29.64
C ALA A 514 -87.15 -32.03 -29.82
N VAL A 515 -87.46 -33.32 -29.85
CA VAL A 515 -88.81 -33.84 -30.03
C VAL A 515 -89.75 -33.43 -28.88
N LYS A 516 -89.30 -33.50 -27.61
CA LYS A 516 -90.15 -33.20 -26.45
C LYS A 516 -90.33 -31.71 -26.17
N HIS A 517 -89.35 -30.88 -26.51
CA HIS A 517 -89.28 -29.51 -25.98
C HIS A 517 -89.17 -28.40 -27.02
N SER A 518 -88.85 -28.69 -28.29
CA SER A 518 -88.53 -27.62 -29.25
C SER A 518 -89.73 -27.02 -30.00
N ASN A 519 -90.91 -27.68 -30.03
CA ASN A 519 -92.05 -27.29 -30.89
C ASN A 519 -91.64 -27.00 -32.36
N THR A 520 -90.60 -27.67 -32.86
CA THR A 520 -90.10 -27.47 -34.24
C THR A 520 -90.91 -28.28 -35.25
N ASN A 521 -90.89 -27.82 -36.51
CA ASN A 521 -91.46 -28.53 -37.65
C ASN A 521 -90.38 -29.23 -38.52
N SER A 522 -89.09 -29.00 -38.21
CA SER A 522 -87.96 -29.62 -38.92
C SER A 522 -86.74 -29.80 -38.02
N ILE A 523 -86.01 -30.91 -38.18
CA ILE A 523 -84.71 -31.17 -37.53
C ILE A 523 -83.68 -31.53 -38.61
N THR A 524 -82.59 -30.78 -38.70
CA THR A 524 -81.47 -31.08 -39.60
C THR A 524 -80.26 -31.52 -38.77
N ALA A 525 -79.69 -32.68 -39.10
CA ALA A 525 -78.48 -33.20 -38.48
C ALA A 525 -77.39 -33.41 -39.54
N LEU A 526 -76.26 -32.74 -39.35
CA LEU A 526 -75.10 -32.84 -40.23
C LEU A 526 -73.95 -33.48 -39.46
N PHE A 527 -73.53 -34.66 -39.90
CA PHE A 527 -72.37 -35.37 -39.39
C PHE A 527 -71.23 -35.20 -40.39
N ARG A 528 -70.16 -34.54 -39.97
CA ARG A 528 -68.97 -34.37 -40.80
C ARG A 528 -67.77 -35.00 -40.12
N ASN A 529 -67.24 -36.05 -40.73
CA ASN A 529 -65.94 -36.58 -40.41
C ASN A 529 -64.93 -35.94 -41.36
N ASN A 530 -64.21 -34.94 -40.86
CA ASN A 530 -63.10 -34.36 -41.60
C ASN A 530 -61.92 -35.33 -41.51
N ASN A 531 -61.85 -36.32 -42.41
CA ASN A 531 -60.62 -37.06 -42.68
C ASN A 531 -59.58 -36.18 -43.42
N GLU A 532 -59.39 -34.95 -42.94
CA GLU A 532 -58.31 -34.03 -43.32
C GLU A 532 -57.73 -33.36 -42.07
N LEU A 533 -56.79 -34.08 -41.46
CA LEU A 533 -55.63 -33.56 -40.75
C LEU A 533 -54.56 -34.65 -40.83
N SER A 534 -53.85 -34.67 -41.96
CA SER A 534 -52.44 -35.09 -41.95
C SER A 534 -51.58 -33.84 -41.80
#